data_AF-A0AAU9U6X4-F1
#
_entry.id   AF-A0AAU9U6X4-F1
#
_cell.length_a   1.000
_cell.length_b   1.000
_cell.length_c   1.000
_cell.angle_alpha   90.00
_cell.angle_beta   90.00
_cell.angle_gamma   90.00
#
_symmetry.space_group_name_H-M   'P 1'
#
loop_
_entity.id
_entity.type
_entity.pdbx_description
1 polymer ?
#
loop_
_entity_poly.entity_id
_entity_poly.type
_entity_poly.pdbx_seq_one_letter_code
_entity_poly.pdbx_strand_id
1 'polypeptide(L)'
;MSTLIQSYEQQYSVLTADITAKIGRLKTANEDDRDHLAREIQSNFEEANDLLEQLELEYRGAGAGSRVAAYRAELQRVREEYRSVVSNSATYNIDEEYDDWSVVNDQRRKLLDNTERLERTGKNLTEGYKVLLETEQIGAAVLQDLNAQRETIQRSRGRLRETDENLNRSSRLMNSMLMRALRERAVLVVVLLTMLVLGGAAIYVFST
;
A
#
# COMPACT_ATOMS: atom_id res chain seq x y z
N MET A 1 14.42 21.12 2.30
CA MET A 1 14.16 20.10 1.27
C MET A 1 15.27 20.03 0.22
N SER A 2 15.66 21.12 -0.46
CA SER A 2 16.77 21.07 -1.45
C SER A 2 18.14 20.70 -0.88
N THR A 3 18.40 20.92 0.40
CA THR A 3 19.69 20.63 1.06
C THR A 3 19.92 19.15 1.34
N LEU A 4 18.84 18.38 1.57
CA LEU A 4 18.93 16.95 1.89
C LEU A 4 19.25 16.14 0.63
N ILE A 5 18.56 16.44 -0.47
CA ILE A 5 18.88 15.89 -1.80
C ILE A 5 20.33 16.17 -2.19
N GLN A 6 20.80 17.41 -2.01
CA GLN A 6 22.19 17.76 -2.31
C GLN A 6 23.19 17.00 -1.44
N SER A 7 22.86 16.77 -0.15
CA SER A 7 23.70 15.98 0.74
C SER A 7 23.77 14.51 0.35
N TYR A 8 22.67 13.93 -0.14
CA TYR A 8 22.64 12.55 -0.61
C TYR A 8 23.33 12.39 -1.98
N GLU A 9 23.18 13.35 -2.89
CA GLU A 9 23.92 13.36 -4.15
C GLU A 9 25.44 13.46 -3.92
N GLN A 10 25.87 14.27 -2.94
CA GLN A 10 27.27 14.36 -2.55
C GLN A 10 27.78 13.04 -1.95
N GLN A 11 27.03 12.43 -1.03
CA GLN A 11 27.39 11.14 -0.43
C GLN A 11 27.48 10.03 -1.49
N TYR A 12 26.50 9.96 -2.40
CA TYR A 12 26.51 9.02 -3.51
C TYR A 12 27.73 9.21 -4.42
N SER A 13 28.09 10.45 -4.76
CA SER A 13 29.27 10.75 -5.57
C SER A 13 30.57 10.34 -4.90
N VAL A 14 30.70 10.54 -3.58
CA VAL A 14 31.89 10.13 -2.82
C VAL A 14 31.98 8.60 -2.77
N LEU A 15 30.85 7.93 -2.49
CA LEU A 15 30.80 6.48 -2.35
C LEU A 15 31.09 5.76 -3.68
N THR A 16 30.54 6.24 -4.79
CA THR A 16 30.84 5.69 -6.13
C THR A 16 32.30 5.92 -6.54
N ALA A 17 32.89 7.06 -6.19
CA ALA A 17 34.32 7.31 -6.39
C ALA A 17 35.20 6.36 -5.56
N ASP A 18 34.83 6.11 -4.30
CA ASP A 18 35.52 5.15 -3.42
C ASP A 18 35.42 3.72 -3.96
N ILE A 19 34.23 3.29 -4.39
CA ILE A 19 34.02 1.99 -5.05
C ILE A 19 34.94 1.86 -6.27
N THR A 20 34.96 2.87 -7.14
CA THR A 20 35.78 2.85 -8.37
C THR A 20 37.27 2.80 -8.05
N ALA A 21 37.73 3.56 -7.05
CA ALA A 21 39.11 3.55 -6.60
C ALA A 21 39.51 2.17 -6.02
N LYS A 22 38.64 1.56 -5.21
CA LYS A 22 38.83 0.22 -4.65
C LYS A 22 38.83 -0.86 -5.75
N ILE A 23 37.97 -0.77 -6.76
CA ILE A 23 38.01 -1.64 -7.95
C ILE A 23 39.35 -1.51 -8.68
N GLY A 24 39.87 -0.29 -8.81
CA GLY A 24 41.20 -0.04 -9.37
C GLY A 24 42.31 -0.72 -8.56
N ARG A 25 42.27 -0.62 -7.23
CA ARG A 25 43.22 -1.30 -6.32
C ARG A 25 43.10 -2.81 -6.36
N LEU A 26 41.89 -3.34 -6.55
CA LEU A 26 41.63 -4.77 -6.67
C LEU A 26 42.36 -5.42 -7.87
N LYS A 27 42.64 -4.63 -8.93
CA LYS A 27 43.41 -5.10 -10.10
C LYS A 27 44.89 -5.38 -9.76
N THR A 28 45.42 -4.80 -8.68
CA THR A 28 46.85 -4.86 -8.33
C THR A 28 47.12 -5.42 -6.93
N ALA A 29 46.09 -5.77 -6.18
CA ALA A 29 46.19 -6.25 -4.79
C ALA A 29 46.51 -7.76 -4.72
N ASN A 30 47.20 -8.16 -3.66
CA ASN A 30 47.49 -9.57 -3.32
C ASN A 30 46.21 -10.32 -2.94
N GLU A 31 46.24 -11.66 -2.95
CA GLU A 31 45.05 -12.51 -2.77
C GLU A 31 44.30 -12.27 -1.44
N ASP A 32 45.02 -12.15 -0.32
CA ASP A 32 44.42 -11.84 0.99
C ASP A 32 43.80 -10.43 1.05
N ASP A 33 44.47 -9.44 0.46
CA ASP A 33 43.98 -8.06 0.37
C ASP A 33 42.78 -7.94 -0.57
N ARG A 34 42.71 -8.80 -1.60
CA ARG A 34 41.59 -8.85 -2.54
C ARG A 34 40.31 -9.31 -1.89
N ASP A 35 40.34 -10.34 -1.05
CA ASP A 35 39.15 -10.84 -0.36
C ASP A 35 38.61 -9.82 0.66
N HIS A 36 39.50 -9.05 1.28
CA HIS A 36 39.12 -7.95 2.15
C HIS A 36 38.51 -6.79 1.33
N LEU A 37 39.19 -6.36 0.26
CA LEU A 37 38.71 -5.30 -0.64
C LEU A 37 37.37 -5.67 -1.31
N ALA A 38 37.18 -6.93 -1.70
CA ALA A 38 35.94 -7.43 -2.29
C ALA A 38 34.75 -7.31 -1.32
N ARG A 39 34.96 -7.64 -0.05
CA ARG A 39 33.95 -7.48 1.01
C ARG A 39 33.61 -6.01 1.25
N GLU A 40 34.61 -5.14 1.31
CA GLU A 40 34.38 -3.70 1.45
C GLU A 40 33.64 -3.11 0.25
N ILE A 41 34.03 -3.48 -0.98
CA ILE A 41 33.35 -3.03 -2.20
C ILE A 41 31.88 -3.47 -2.19
N GLN A 42 31.60 -4.70 -1.76
CA GLN A 42 30.24 -5.21 -1.65
C GLN A 42 29.41 -4.44 -0.61
N SER A 43 29.97 -4.15 0.55
CA SER A 43 29.34 -3.30 1.58
C SER A 43 29.05 -1.89 1.06
N ASN A 44 30.00 -1.27 0.35
CA ASN A 44 29.83 0.05 -0.23
C ASN A 44 28.73 0.04 -1.33
N PHE A 45 28.57 -1.05 -2.09
CA PHE A 45 27.47 -1.18 -3.04
C PHE A 45 26.11 -1.24 -2.35
N GLU A 46 26.01 -1.89 -1.19
CA GLU A 46 24.77 -1.94 -0.40
C GLU A 46 24.41 -0.54 0.12
N GLU A 47 25.36 0.17 0.72
CA GLU A 47 25.19 1.55 1.18
C GLU A 47 24.80 2.50 0.03
N ALA A 48 25.37 2.31 -1.17
CA ALA A 48 25.01 3.08 -2.35
C ALA A 48 23.58 2.82 -2.83
N ASN A 49 23.08 1.57 -2.68
CA ASN A 49 21.69 1.25 -3.00
C ASN A 49 20.72 1.87 -1.99
N ASP A 50 21.04 1.82 -0.70
CA ASP A 50 20.23 2.44 0.35
C ASP A 50 20.12 3.96 0.14
N LEU A 51 21.23 4.62 -0.21
CA LEU A 51 21.25 6.05 -0.56
C LEU A 51 20.42 6.36 -1.80
N LEU A 52 20.42 5.48 -2.82
CA LEU A 52 19.58 5.65 -4.01
C LEU A 52 18.09 5.48 -3.70
N GLU A 53 17.72 4.56 -2.80
CA GLU A 53 16.32 4.40 -2.37
C GLU A 53 15.83 5.63 -1.61
N GLN A 54 16.66 6.18 -0.71
CA GLN A 54 16.36 7.43 0.00
C GLN A 54 16.23 8.62 -0.98
N LEU A 55 17.11 8.71 -1.97
CA LEU A 55 17.01 9.71 -3.05
C LEU A 55 15.71 9.54 -3.86
N GLU A 56 15.30 8.32 -4.17
CA GLU A 56 14.05 8.05 -4.90
C GLU A 56 12.82 8.52 -4.12
N LEU A 57 12.78 8.26 -2.81
CA LEU A 57 11.69 8.69 -1.94
C LEU A 57 11.58 10.22 -1.87
N GLU A 58 12.69 10.92 -1.72
CA GLU A 58 12.74 12.38 -1.68
C GLU A 58 12.39 13.01 -3.05
N TYR A 59 12.89 12.43 -4.15
CA TYR A 59 12.60 12.91 -5.50
C TYR A 59 11.16 12.64 -5.97
N ARG A 60 10.50 11.62 -5.44
CA ARG A 60 9.07 11.34 -5.70
C ARG A 60 8.15 12.47 -5.20
N GLY A 61 8.60 13.23 -4.19
CA GLY A 61 7.94 14.46 -3.73
C GLY A 61 8.24 15.72 -4.57
N ALA A 62 9.32 15.72 -5.37
CA ALA A 62 9.84 16.90 -6.07
C ALA A 62 9.81 16.82 -7.62
N GLY A 63 9.39 15.69 -8.20
CA GLY A 63 9.15 15.56 -9.66
C GLY A 63 10.40 15.29 -10.53
N ALA A 64 11.51 14.84 -9.94
CA ALA A 64 12.79 14.65 -10.65
C ALA A 64 13.23 13.17 -10.78
N GLY A 65 12.31 12.28 -11.14
CA GLY A 65 12.58 10.84 -11.33
C GLY A 65 13.64 10.48 -12.38
N SER A 66 13.97 11.39 -13.30
CA SER A 66 14.97 11.14 -14.35
C SER A 66 16.42 11.06 -13.85
N ARG A 67 16.75 11.71 -12.72
CA ARG A 67 18.13 11.75 -12.20
C ARG A 67 18.50 10.46 -11.45
N VAL A 68 17.56 9.94 -10.66
CA VAL A 68 17.72 8.67 -9.93
C VAL A 68 17.93 7.50 -10.91
N ALA A 69 17.21 7.51 -12.04
CA ALA A 69 17.41 6.51 -13.09
C ALA A 69 18.82 6.53 -13.69
N ALA A 70 19.39 7.73 -13.89
CA ALA A 70 20.77 7.87 -14.38
C ALA A 70 21.80 7.38 -13.36
N TYR A 71 21.62 7.69 -12.07
CA TYR A 71 22.50 7.18 -11.02
C TYR A 71 22.41 5.65 -10.89
N ARG A 72 21.22 5.06 -10.97
CA ARG A 72 21.03 3.60 -10.97
C ARG A 72 21.76 2.92 -12.13
N ALA A 73 21.67 3.49 -13.33
CA ALA A 73 22.40 2.98 -14.50
C ALA A 73 23.92 3.02 -14.30
N GLU A 74 24.44 4.10 -13.70
CA GLU A 74 25.86 4.22 -13.41
C GLU A 74 26.33 3.22 -12.35
N LEU A 75 25.56 3.02 -11.27
CA LEU A 75 25.89 2.02 -10.25
C LEU A 75 25.94 0.61 -10.85
N GLN A 76 25.04 0.31 -11.77
CA GLN A 76 25.02 -0.97 -12.49
C GLN A 76 26.25 -1.14 -13.38
N ARG A 77 26.67 -0.09 -14.10
CA ARG A 77 27.90 -0.09 -14.91
C ARG A 77 29.13 -0.39 -14.06
N VAL A 78 29.26 0.27 -12.91
CA VAL A 78 30.39 0.06 -11.97
C VAL A 78 30.37 -1.37 -11.39
N ARG A 79 29.18 -1.93 -11.15
CA ARG A 79 29.01 -3.31 -10.67
C ARG A 79 29.42 -4.35 -11.72
N GLU A 80 29.12 -4.11 -12.99
CA GLU A 80 29.59 -4.93 -14.10
C GLU A 80 31.12 -4.86 -14.25
N GLU A 81 31.71 -3.67 -14.09
CA GLU A 81 33.17 -3.52 -14.07
C GLU A 81 33.80 -4.32 -12.93
N TYR A 82 33.30 -4.21 -11.70
CA TYR A 82 33.76 -5.02 -10.56
C TYR A 82 33.73 -6.53 -10.85
N ARG A 83 32.60 -7.02 -11.40
CA ARG A 83 32.45 -8.44 -11.77
C ARG A 83 33.46 -8.87 -12.84
N SER A 84 33.74 -8.01 -13.81
CA SER A 84 34.76 -8.28 -14.83
C SER A 84 36.17 -8.39 -14.23
N VAL A 85 36.49 -7.55 -13.24
CA VAL A 85 37.80 -7.54 -12.58
C VAL A 85 38.02 -8.80 -11.75
N VAL A 86 37.00 -9.22 -10.99
CA VAL A 86 37.05 -10.43 -10.16
C VAL A 86 37.16 -11.70 -11.02
N SER A 87 36.46 -11.76 -12.16
CA SER A 87 36.50 -12.91 -13.06
C SER A 87 37.77 -12.98 -13.91
N ASN A 88 38.30 -11.86 -14.40
CA ASN A 88 39.55 -11.84 -15.15
C ASN A 88 40.74 -12.29 -14.30
N SER A 89 40.81 -11.89 -13.04
CA SER A 89 41.86 -12.36 -12.12
C SER A 89 41.80 -13.87 -11.82
N ALA A 90 40.62 -14.49 -11.87
CA ALA A 90 40.50 -15.95 -11.74
C ALA A 90 41.04 -16.68 -12.99
N THR A 91 41.18 -15.98 -14.12
CA THR A 91 41.72 -16.53 -15.38
C THR A 91 43.26 -16.38 -15.44
N TYR A 92 43.83 -15.38 -14.75
CA TYR A 92 45.29 -15.17 -14.69
C TYR A 92 46.05 -16.15 -13.78
N ASN A 93 45.34 -16.94 -12.96
CA ASN A 93 45.93 -17.99 -12.11
C ASN A 93 45.88 -19.39 -12.76
N ILE A 94 45.57 -19.49 -14.06
CA ILE A 94 45.54 -20.75 -14.82
C ILE A 94 46.84 -20.90 -15.63
N ASP A 95 48.01 -20.70 -15.01
CA ASP A 95 49.30 -21.01 -15.66
C ASP A 95 50.33 -21.65 -14.73
N GLU A 96 49.93 -22.17 -13.56
CA GLU A 96 50.79 -23.07 -12.78
C GLU A 96 50.04 -24.37 -12.44
N GLU A 97 50.43 -25.42 -13.16
CA GLU A 97 50.79 -26.73 -12.59
C GLU A 97 49.68 -27.51 -11.82
N TYR A 98 49.10 -28.51 -12.51
CA TYR A 98 48.53 -29.76 -11.98
C TYR A 98 47.40 -29.68 -10.92
N ASP A 99 46.12 -29.80 -11.33
CA ASP A 99 45.17 -30.75 -10.70
C ASP A 99 43.84 -30.89 -11.49
N ASP A 100 43.80 -31.80 -12.46
CA ASP A 100 42.59 -32.17 -13.22
C ASP A 100 41.50 -32.82 -12.33
N TRP A 101 41.83 -33.29 -11.12
CA TRP A 101 40.89 -33.96 -10.21
C TRP A 101 40.12 -33.01 -9.27
N SER A 102 40.70 -31.88 -8.83
CA SER A 102 39.96 -30.91 -8.00
C SER A 102 38.93 -30.13 -8.79
N VAL A 103 39.21 -29.75 -10.05
CA VAL A 103 38.29 -29.01 -10.92
C VAL A 103 37.00 -29.81 -11.19
N VAL A 104 37.14 -31.12 -11.42
CA VAL A 104 36.00 -32.04 -11.62
C VAL A 104 35.17 -32.19 -10.34
N ASN A 105 35.82 -32.26 -9.17
CA ASN A 105 35.14 -32.33 -7.88
C ASN A 105 34.40 -31.03 -7.54
N ASP A 106 34.96 -29.88 -7.90
CA ASP A 106 34.34 -28.57 -7.70
C ASP A 106 33.15 -28.34 -8.62
N GLN A 107 33.22 -28.79 -9.88
CA GLN A 107 32.06 -28.81 -10.77
C GLN A 107 30.96 -29.71 -10.22
N ARG A 108 31.31 -30.90 -9.71
CA ARG A 108 30.33 -31.83 -9.12
C ARG A 108 29.66 -31.25 -7.87
N ARG A 109 30.42 -30.57 -7.00
CA ARG A 109 29.87 -29.86 -5.82
C ARG A 109 28.93 -28.73 -6.24
N LYS A 110 29.28 -27.94 -7.25
CA LYS A 110 28.43 -26.87 -7.79
C LYS A 110 27.13 -27.42 -8.39
N LEU A 111 27.16 -28.56 -9.07
CA LEU A 111 25.97 -29.21 -9.62
C LEU A 111 25.05 -29.76 -8.51
N LEU A 112 25.63 -30.32 -7.44
CA LEU A 112 24.89 -30.77 -6.27
C LEU A 112 24.22 -29.59 -5.54
N ASP A 113 24.95 -28.49 -5.29
CA ASP A 113 24.36 -27.27 -4.71
C ASP A 113 23.26 -26.68 -5.59
N ASN A 114 23.44 -26.68 -6.92
CA ASN A 114 22.37 -26.27 -7.84
C ASN A 114 21.14 -27.17 -7.75
N THR A 115 21.36 -28.49 -7.63
CA THR A 115 20.27 -29.48 -7.52
C THR A 115 19.51 -29.31 -6.20
N GLU A 116 20.23 -29.13 -5.09
CA GLU A 116 19.63 -28.88 -3.77
C GLU A 116 18.82 -27.58 -3.75
N ARG A 117 19.36 -26.51 -4.35
CA ARG A 117 18.64 -25.24 -4.52
C ARG A 117 17.40 -25.42 -5.37
N LEU A 118 17.47 -26.17 -6.47
CA LEU A 118 16.33 -26.42 -7.35
C LEU A 118 15.25 -27.21 -6.61
N GLU A 119 15.62 -28.24 -5.85
CA GLU A 119 14.70 -29.02 -5.04
C GLU A 119 14.01 -28.15 -3.97
N ARG A 120 14.78 -27.32 -3.28
CA ARG A 120 14.25 -26.36 -2.29
C ARG A 120 13.31 -25.34 -2.93
N THR A 121 13.67 -24.78 -4.07
CA THR A 121 12.81 -23.87 -4.82
C THR A 121 11.55 -24.56 -5.32
N GLY A 122 11.64 -25.80 -5.79
CA GLY A 122 10.48 -26.60 -6.20
C GLY A 122 9.51 -26.86 -5.05
N LYS A 123 10.05 -27.18 -3.85
CA LYS A 123 9.25 -27.32 -2.63
C LYS A 123 8.56 -26.02 -2.24
N ASN A 124 9.31 -24.91 -2.20
CA ASN A 124 8.75 -23.59 -1.90
C ASN A 124 7.69 -23.16 -2.91
N LEU A 125 7.87 -23.49 -4.19
CA LEU A 125 6.89 -23.21 -5.25
C LEU A 125 5.61 -24.03 -5.05
N THR A 126 5.74 -25.30 -4.65
CA THR A 126 4.60 -26.18 -4.36
C THR A 126 3.83 -25.70 -3.14
N GLU A 127 4.54 -25.29 -2.09
CA GLU A 127 3.95 -24.68 -0.89
C GLU A 127 3.26 -23.35 -1.24
N GLY A 128 3.91 -22.49 -2.03
CA GLY A 128 3.34 -21.23 -2.52
C GLY A 128 2.08 -21.44 -3.37
N TYR A 129 2.06 -22.46 -4.23
CA TYR A 129 0.89 -22.82 -5.02
C TYR A 129 -0.29 -23.23 -4.14
N LYS A 130 -0.04 -24.01 -3.08
CA LYS A 130 -1.07 -24.37 -2.10
C LYS A 130 -1.65 -23.14 -1.40
N VAL A 131 -0.79 -22.20 -0.97
CA VAL A 131 -1.23 -20.94 -0.33
C VAL A 131 -2.04 -20.08 -1.31
N LEU A 132 -1.65 -20.04 -2.59
CA LEU A 132 -2.40 -19.32 -3.61
C LEU A 132 -3.81 -19.90 -3.82
N LEU A 133 -3.96 -21.23 -3.85
CA LEU A 133 -5.26 -21.88 -3.94
C LEU A 133 -6.15 -21.58 -2.71
N GLU A 134 -5.58 -21.64 -1.51
CA GLU A 134 -6.29 -21.25 -0.28
C GLU A 134 -6.70 -19.77 -0.32
N THR A 135 -5.84 -18.90 -0.85
CA THR A 135 -6.12 -17.47 -1.01
C THR A 135 -7.21 -17.22 -2.06
N GLU A 136 -7.21 -17.95 -3.17
CA GLU A 136 -8.27 -17.90 -4.18
C GLU A 136 -9.63 -18.29 -3.60
N GLN A 137 -9.65 -19.37 -2.80
CA GLN A 137 -10.86 -19.82 -2.13
C GLN A 137 -11.39 -18.77 -1.14
N ILE A 138 -10.50 -18.16 -0.33
CA ILE A 138 -10.87 -17.07 0.58
C ILE A 138 -11.38 -15.86 -0.22
N GLY A 139 -10.70 -15.50 -1.30
CA GLY A 139 -11.12 -14.40 -2.19
C GLY A 139 -12.52 -14.62 -2.78
N ALA A 140 -12.81 -15.84 -3.24
CA ALA A 140 -14.13 -16.22 -3.73
C ALA A 140 -15.21 -16.10 -2.63
N ALA A 141 -14.91 -16.55 -1.41
CA ALA A 141 -15.83 -16.41 -0.27
C ALA A 141 -16.07 -14.93 0.10
N VAL A 142 -15.04 -14.10 0.07
CA VAL A 142 -15.14 -12.65 0.31
C VAL A 142 -16.01 -11.99 -0.77
N LEU A 143 -15.83 -12.35 -2.04
CA LEU A 143 -16.67 -11.82 -3.13
C LEU A 143 -18.14 -12.22 -2.96
N GLN A 144 -18.42 -13.45 -2.53
CA GLN A 144 -19.77 -13.90 -2.24
C GLN A 144 -20.39 -13.10 -1.09
N ASP A 145 -19.64 -12.88 0.00
CA ASP A 145 -20.10 -12.10 1.15
C ASP A 145 -20.34 -10.64 0.79
N LEU A 146 -19.43 -10.01 0.03
CA LEU A 146 -19.62 -8.64 -0.48
C LEU A 146 -20.89 -8.52 -1.34
N ASN A 147 -21.22 -9.54 -2.12
CA ASN A 147 -22.46 -9.55 -2.90
C ASN A 147 -23.70 -9.66 -2.00
N ALA A 148 -23.67 -10.52 -0.98
CA ALA A 148 -24.74 -10.63 0.01
C ALA A 148 -24.91 -9.33 0.83
N GLN A 149 -23.81 -8.68 1.21
CA GLN A 149 -23.82 -7.38 1.87
C GLN A 149 -24.42 -6.30 0.97
N ARG A 150 -24.04 -6.27 -0.33
CA ARG A 150 -24.63 -5.35 -1.30
C ARG A 150 -26.15 -5.52 -1.39
N GLU A 151 -26.63 -6.76 -1.46
CA GLU A 151 -28.07 -7.04 -1.50
C GLU A 151 -28.75 -6.57 -0.21
N THR A 152 -28.13 -6.80 0.96
CA THR A 152 -28.63 -6.33 2.26
C THR A 152 -28.74 -4.81 2.31
N ILE A 153 -27.72 -4.08 1.82
CA ILE A 153 -27.75 -2.62 1.74
C ILE A 153 -28.86 -2.15 0.81
N GLN A 154 -29.05 -2.80 -0.35
CA GLN A 154 -30.13 -2.47 -1.28
C GLN A 154 -31.52 -2.67 -0.65
N ARG A 155 -31.74 -3.80 0.03
CA ARG A 155 -32.98 -4.06 0.77
C ARG A 155 -33.22 -3.03 1.86
N SER A 156 -32.20 -2.70 2.64
CA SER A 156 -32.29 -1.66 3.69
C SER A 156 -32.62 -0.29 3.11
N ARG A 157 -32.02 0.10 1.98
CA ARG A 157 -32.36 1.34 1.25
C ARG A 157 -33.80 1.34 0.77
N GLY A 158 -34.30 0.21 0.25
CA GLY A 158 -35.70 0.05 -0.13
C GLY A 158 -36.65 0.26 1.05
N ARG A 159 -36.38 -0.41 2.17
CA ARG A 159 -37.17 -0.26 3.41
C ARG A 159 -37.14 1.16 3.98
N LEU A 160 -35.99 1.84 3.92
CA LEU A 160 -35.87 3.22 4.35
C LEU A 160 -36.74 4.15 3.49
N ARG A 161 -36.74 3.95 2.17
CA ARG A 161 -37.57 4.74 1.26
C ARG A 161 -39.07 4.49 1.50
N GLU A 162 -39.47 3.25 1.70
CA GLU A 162 -40.86 2.91 2.07
C GLU A 162 -41.25 3.52 3.42
N THR A 163 -40.34 3.48 4.40
CA THR A 163 -40.54 4.10 5.72
C THR A 163 -40.70 5.61 5.59
N ASP A 164 -39.89 6.27 4.76
CA ASP A 164 -39.99 7.72 4.50
C ASP A 164 -41.33 8.10 3.85
N GLU A 165 -41.80 7.30 2.89
CA GLU A 165 -43.14 7.46 2.30
C GLU A 165 -44.25 7.29 3.35
N ASN A 166 -44.14 6.29 4.23
CA ASN A 166 -45.09 6.06 5.32
C ASN A 166 -45.05 7.16 6.39
N LEU A 167 -43.87 7.72 6.69
CA LEU A 167 -43.70 8.86 7.59
C LEU A 167 -44.34 10.12 7.00
N ASN A 168 -44.18 10.38 5.70
CA ASN A 168 -44.82 11.50 5.02
C ASN A 168 -46.36 11.37 5.04
N ARG A 169 -46.90 10.17 4.78
CA ARG A 169 -48.34 9.89 4.91
C ARG A 169 -48.83 10.10 6.35
N SER A 170 -48.10 9.58 7.33
CA SER A 170 -48.42 9.72 8.75
C SER A 170 -48.38 11.18 9.21
N SER A 171 -47.40 11.97 8.74
CA SER A 171 -47.30 13.40 9.00
C SER A 171 -48.52 14.17 8.46
N ARG A 172 -48.97 13.84 7.24
CA ARG A 172 -50.19 14.44 6.66
C ARG A 172 -51.45 14.07 7.46
N LEU A 173 -51.58 12.80 7.84
CA LEU A 173 -52.71 12.35 8.66
C LEU A 173 -52.71 13.04 10.03
N MET A 174 -51.56 13.09 10.70
CA MET A 174 -51.41 13.77 11.99
C MET A 174 -51.76 15.25 11.89
N ASN A 175 -51.27 15.96 10.86
CA ASN A 175 -51.63 17.37 10.65
C ASN A 175 -53.14 17.55 10.42
N SER A 176 -53.79 16.63 9.71
CA SER A 176 -55.24 16.65 9.53
C SER A 176 -56.00 16.40 10.84
N MET A 177 -55.51 15.52 11.70
CA MET A 177 -56.10 15.26 13.03
C MET A 177 -55.93 16.49 13.94
N LEU A 178 -54.76 17.12 13.94
CA LEU A 178 -54.51 18.36 14.69
C LEU A 178 -55.45 19.48 14.26
N MET A 179 -55.63 19.69 12.95
CA MET A 179 -56.55 20.70 12.44
C MET A 179 -58.02 20.40 12.80
N ARG A 180 -58.43 19.12 12.76
CA ARG A 180 -59.78 18.71 13.20
C ARG A 180 -59.98 18.99 14.70
N ALA A 181 -59.02 18.62 15.53
CA ALA A 181 -59.08 18.86 16.98
C ALA A 181 -59.12 20.36 17.32
N LEU A 182 -58.34 21.19 16.62
CA LEU A 182 -58.39 22.65 16.77
C LEU A 182 -59.76 23.21 16.36
N ARG A 183 -60.33 22.73 15.24
CA ARG A 183 -61.67 23.13 14.80
C ARG A 183 -62.76 22.78 15.81
N GLU A 184 -62.74 21.56 16.35
CA GLU A 184 -63.70 21.12 17.37
C GLU A 184 -63.62 21.99 18.62
N ARG A 185 -62.41 22.30 19.09
CA ARG A 185 -62.21 23.21 20.23
C ARG A 185 -62.69 24.63 19.94
N ALA A 186 -62.41 25.16 18.74
CA ALA A 186 -62.86 26.49 18.34
C ALA A 186 -64.39 26.60 18.30
N VAL A 187 -65.08 25.59 17.76
CA VAL A 187 -66.55 25.54 17.73
C VAL A 187 -67.13 25.53 19.15
N LEU A 188 -66.54 24.76 20.07
CA LEU A 188 -67.00 24.70 21.46
C LEU A 188 -66.89 26.08 22.14
N VAL A 189 -65.78 26.79 21.96
CA VAL A 189 -65.58 28.14 22.50
C VAL A 189 -66.61 29.12 21.94
N VAL A 190 -66.87 29.09 20.63
CA VAL A 190 -67.89 29.94 19.99
C VAL A 190 -69.28 29.67 20.57
N VAL A 191 -69.69 28.41 20.69
CA VAL A 191 -71.00 28.04 21.26
C VAL A 191 -71.13 28.53 22.70
N LEU A 192 -70.09 28.35 23.53
CA LEU A 192 -70.09 28.81 24.92
C LEU A 192 -70.23 30.34 25.01
N LEU A 193 -69.50 31.09 24.19
CA LEU A 193 -69.63 32.55 24.12
C LEU A 193 -71.05 32.98 23.70
N THR A 194 -71.64 32.33 22.70
CA THR A 194 -73.01 32.64 22.27
C THR A 194 -74.04 32.38 23.37
N MET A 195 -73.89 31.28 24.12
CA MET A 195 -74.77 30.98 25.25
C MET A 195 -74.65 32.03 26.37
N LEU A 196 -73.44 32.48 26.68
CA LEU A 196 -73.21 33.52 27.69
C LEU A 196 -73.85 34.85 27.29
N VAL A 197 -73.72 35.25 26.02
CA VAL A 197 -74.32 36.49 25.50
C VAL A 197 -75.84 36.42 25.55
N LEU A 198 -76.45 35.33 25.10
CA LEU A 198 -77.89 35.15 25.13
C LEU A 198 -78.43 35.09 26.57
N GLY A 199 -77.75 34.36 27.46
CA GLY A 199 -78.10 34.31 28.88
C GLY A 199 -78.01 35.67 29.56
N GLY A 200 -76.92 36.42 29.31
CA GLY A 200 -76.76 37.78 29.80
C GLY A 200 -77.84 38.74 29.30
N ALA A 201 -78.17 38.66 28.01
CA ALA A 201 -79.25 39.46 27.42
C ALA A 201 -80.62 39.13 28.03
N ALA A 202 -80.92 37.84 28.25
CA ALA A 202 -82.17 37.43 28.89
C ALA A 202 -82.30 37.96 30.32
N ILE A 203 -81.20 37.92 31.11
CA ILE A 203 -81.17 38.48 32.47
C ILE A 203 -81.37 40.00 32.43
N TYR A 204 -80.72 40.69 31.50
CA TYR A 204 -80.86 42.14 31.35
C TYR A 204 -82.30 42.55 31.02
N VAL A 205 -82.95 41.84 30.09
CA VAL A 205 -84.36 42.07 29.74
C VAL A 205 -85.29 41.74 30.90
N PHE A 206 -85.00 40.72 31.70
CA PHE A 206 -85.83 40.37 32.87
C PHE A 206 -85.65 41.35 34.04
N SER A 207 -84.46 41.94 34.18
CA SER A 207 -84.15 42.90 35.25
C SER A 207 -84.59 44.34 34.96
N THR A 208 -84.92 44.66 33.70
CA THR A 208 -85.37 45.98 33.25
C THR A 208 -86.89 46.00 33.19
#